data_AF-A0AAU9C4Y8-F1
#
_entry.id   AF-A0AAU9C4Y8-F1
#
_cell.length_a   1.000
_cell.length_b   1.000
_cell.length_c   1.000
_cell.angle_alpha   90.00
_cell.angle_beta   90.00
_cell.angle_gamma   90.00
#
_symmetry.space_group_name_H-M   'P 1'
#
loop_
_entity.id
_entity.type
_entity.pdbx_description
1 polymer ?
#
loop_
_entity_poly.entity_id
_entity_poly.type
_entity_poly.pdbx_seq_one_letter_code
_entity_poly.pdbx_strand_id
1 'polypeptide(L)'
;MKALCSGIAVAAVLMASGCQANEPPTQVVYRFDDHRYLELKGWDCEGELWYTDTQRGIHSEPVSQFYRIFTKKFVHPSERYIAITGWGVGGFRVSKDYGKTWQVAQFSPGGNEPNGMNSPPRDDVISFTVVNDQGFLQTKRSLYMSSRPFDDPRLLPGGKGIHYELQDGVQGDIKAGTGAGHGEWFI
;
A
#
# COMPACT_ATOMS: atom_id res chain seq x y z
N MET A 1 -0.28 83.78 -4.11
CA MET A 1 -0.63 83.87 -2.67
C MET A 1 -1.09 82.49 -2.20
N LYS A 2 -0.40 81.94 -1.18
CA LYS A 2 -0.87 81.01 -0.11
C LYS A 2 -1.66 79.75 -0.55
N ALA A 3 -1.11 78.53 -0.56
CA ALA A 3 -0.68 77.65 0.54
C ALA A 3 -1.83 77.00 1.35
N LEU A 4 -1.66 75.68 1.63
CA LEU A 4 -2.39 74.74 2.51
C LEU A 4 -3.68 74.11 1.92
N CYS A 5 -4.02 72.82 2.08
CA CYS A 5 -3.65 71.74 3.02
C CYS A 5 -4.07 70.39 2.38
N SER A 6 -3.21 69.37 2.31
CA SER A 6 -3.15 68.20 3.22
C SER A 6 -4.01 66.98 2.80
N GLY A 7 -3.32 65.87 2.50
CA GLY A 7 -3.84 64.52 2.71
C GLY A 7 -4.08 63.64 1.48
N ILE A 8 -3.06 63.33 0.69
CA ILE A 8 -3.09 62.18 -0.25
C ILE A 8 -2.06 61.15 0.22
N ALA A 9 -2.50 59.88 0.16
CA ALA A 9 -1.74 58.63 0.34
C ALA A 9 -1.55 58.12 1.77
N VAL A 10 -2.65 57.74 2.43
CA VAL A 10 -2.66 56.43 3.11
C VAL A 10 -3.07 55.39 2.06
N ALA A 11 -2.17 55.13 1.12
CA ALA A 11 -2.29 53.95 0.28
C ALA A 11 -2.01 52.76 1.20
N ALA A 12 -3.04 51.96 1.42
CA ALA A 12 -2.98 50.72 2.17
C ALA A 12 -1.80 49.88 1.65
N VAL A 13 -0.69 49.87 2.39
CA VAL A 13 0.28 48.78 2.31
C VAL A 13 -0.40 47.61 3.02
N LEU A 14 -1.37 47.01 2.32
CA LEU A 14 -1.76 45.63 2.53
C LEU A 14 -0.47 44.85 2.33
N MET A 15 0.17 44.51 3.44
CA MET A 15 1.20 43.49 3.51
C MET A 15 0.54 42.19 3.07
N ALA A 16 0.44 42.00 1.76
CA ALA A 16 0.27 40.71 1.15
C ALA A 16 1.59 39.95 1.38
N SER A 17 1.85 39.57 2.63
CA SER A 17 2.57 38.34 2.91
C SER A 17 1.66 37.22 2.42
N GLY A 18 1.56 37.08 1.09
CA GLY A 18 1.00 35.88 0.51
C GLY A 18 1.88 34.76 1.05
N CYS A 19 1.31 33.92 1.91
CA CYS A 19 1.86 32.60 2.12
C CYS A 19 1.92 31.97 0.73
N GLN A 20 3.07 32.05 0.07
CA GLN A 20 3.37 31.18 -1.06
C GLN A 20 3.44 29.79 -0.44
N ALA A 21 2.31 29.08 -0.44
CA ALA A 21 2.29 27.68 -0.11
C ALA A 21 3.18 26.99 -1.15
N ASN A 22 4.40 26.64 -0.75
CA ASN A 22 5.29 25.86 -1.60
C ASN A 22 4.61 24.53 -1.91
N GLU A 23 4.63 24.14 -3.18
CA GLU A 23 4.16 22.82 -3.56
C GLU A 23 4.95 21.76 -2.78
N PRO A 24 4.30 20.68 -2.28
CA PRO A 24 5.02 19.64 -1.57
C PRO A 24 6.04 18.96 -2.51
N PRO A 25 7.27 18.69 -2.03
CA PRO A 25 8.32 18.11 -2.85
C PRO A 25 8.02 16.64 -3.15
N THR A 26 8.41 16.18 -4.34
CA THR A 26 8.35 14.77 -4.74
C THR A 26 9.71 14.11 -4.58
N GLN A 27 9.76 12.94 -3.93
CA GLN A 27 10.98 12.21 -3.64
C GLN A 27 10.79 10.71 -3.89
N VAL A 28 11.78 10.04 -4.48
CA VAL A 28 11.78 8.57 -4.56
C VAL A 28 12.13 7.99 -3.18
N VAL A 29 11.17 7.31 -2.55
CA VAL A 29 11.31 6.78 -1.18
C VAL A 29 11.61 5.28 -1.13
N TYR A 30 11.37 4.56 -2.22
CA TYR A 30 11.73 3.15 -2.36
C TYR A 30 11.91 2.79 -3.84
N ARG A 31 12.96 2.03 -4.17
CA ARG A 31 13.17 1.46 -5.51
C ARG A 31 13.02 -0.05 -5.41
N PHE A 32 12.12 -0.61 -6.21
CA PHE A 32 12.00 -2.07 -6.35
C PHE A 32 13.14 -2.59 -7.22
N ASP A 33 13.44 -1.85 -8.29
CA ASP A 33 14.52 -2.06 -9.26
C ASP A 33 14.79 -0.76 -10.05
N ASP A 34 15.39 -0.89 -11.23
CA ASP A 34 15.85 0.22 -12.08
C ASP A 34 14.69 1.01 -12.71
N HIS A 35 13.51 0.41 -12.86
CA HIS A 35 12.36 1.01 -13.56
C HIS A 35 11.10 1.12 -12.70
N ARG A 36 11.04 0.45 -11.54
CA ARG A 36 9.90 0.49 -10.61
C ARG A 36 10.28 1.17 -9.30
N TYR A 37 9.51 2.17 -8.89
CA TYR A 37 9.77 2.90 -7.66
C TYR A 37 8.53 3.59 -7.08
N LEU A 38 8.62 3.93 -5.79
CA LEU A 38 7.63 4.71 -5.06
C LEU A 38 8.10 6.16 -4.93
N GLU A 39 7.20 7.08 -5.25
CA GLU A 39 7.39 8.51 -5.07
C GLU A 39 6.48 8.99 -3.95
N LEU A 40 7.05 9.69 -2.98
CA LEU A 40 6.31 10.40 -1.95
C LEU A 40 6.29 11.87 -2.33
N LYS A 41 5.09 12.44 -2.46
CA LYS A 41 4.93 13.90 -2.56
C LYS A 41 4.37 14.41 -1.24
N GLY A 42 5.18 15.15 -0.49
CA GLY A 42 4.82 15.52 0.88
C GLY A 42 5.99 16.02 1.72
N TRP A 43 5.75 16.15 3.02
CA TRP A 43 6.69 16.68 4.01
C TRP A 43 6.89 15.68 5.14
N ASP A 44 8.03 15.72 5.83
CA ASP A 44 8.29 14.92 7.03
C ASP A 44 8.01 13.41 6.89
N CYS A 45 8.31 12.86 5.70
CA CYS A 45 8.08 11.47 5.33
C CYS A 45 6.59 11.05 5.32
N GLU A 46 5.69 12.02 5.13
CA GLU A 46 4.25 11.84 5.04
C GLU A 46 3.66 12.60 3.84
N GLY A 47 2.71 11.99 3.11
CA GLY A 47 2.08 12.65 1.97
C GLY A 47 1.23 11.73 1.10
N GLU A 48 1.09 12.09 -0.18
CA GLU A 48 0.55 11.20 -1.22
C GLU A 48 1.66 10.25 -1.71
N LEU A 49 1.26 9.04 -2.07
CA LEU A 49 2.15 7.99 -2.54
C LEU A 49 1.79 7.62 -3.98
N TRP A 50 2.79 7.67 -4.84
CA TRP A 50 2.73 7.27 -6.24
C TRP A 50 3.60 6.05 -6.50
N TYR A 51 3.16 5.21 -7.42
CA TYR A 51 3.93 4.11 -7.98
C TYR A 51 4.21 4.39 -9.46
N THR A 52 5.46 4.18 -9.86
CA THR A 52 5.91 4.38 -11.23
C THR A 52 6.61 3.12 -11.73
N ASP A 53 6.21 2.63 -12.92
CA ASP A 53 6.93 1.65 -13.74
C ASP A 53 7.17 2.25 -15.12
N THR A 54 8.41 2.65 -15.38
CA THR A 54 8.77 3.35 -16.62
C THR A 54 8.77 2.44 -17.84
N GLN A 55 9.04 1.14 -17.66
CA GLN A 55 9.00 0.18 -18.77
C GLN A 55 7.57 -0.14 -19.20
N ARG A 56 6.65 -0.20 -18.24
CA ARG A 56 5.23 -0.47 -18.51
C ARG A 56 4.39 0.79 -18.77
N GLY A 57 4.98 1.97 -18.62
CA GLY A 57 4.27 3.25 -18.75
C GLY A 57 3.19 3.43 -17.68
N ILE A 58 3.41 2.90 -16.47
CA ILE A 58 2.46 2.98 -15.36
C ILE A 58 2.89 4.11 -14.44
N HIS A 59 1.95 5.00 -14.12
CA HIS A 59 2.07 5.98 -13.05
C HIS A 59 0.71 6.07 -12.36
N SER A 60 0.62 5.58 -11.12
CA SER A 60 -0.65 5.40 -10.41
C SER A 60 -0.52 5.79 -8.94
N GLU A 61 -1.66 6.15 -8.32
CA GLU A 61 -1.72 6.67 -6.95
C GLU A 61 -2.30 5.62 -5.98
N PRO A 62 -1.46 4.81 -5.31
CA PRO A 62 -1.95 3.90 -4.26
C PRO A 62 -2.58 4.60 -3.05
N VAL A 63 -2.10 5.79 -2.68
CA VAL A 63 -2.60 6.55 -1.51
C VAL A 63 -2.58 8.04 -1.81
N SER A 64 -3.73 8.70 -1.70
CA SER A 64 -3.87 10.12 -2.06
C SER A 64 -3.45 11.12 -0.98
N GLN A 65 -3.23 10.68 0.27
CA GLN A 65 -2.78 11.54 1.38
C GLN A 65 -2.40 10.71 2.62
N PHE A 66 -1.64 11.33 3.53
CA PHE A 66 -1.25 10.80 4.84
C PHE A 66 -0.54 9.44 4.81
N TYR A 67 0.02 9.03 3.67
CA TYR A 67 0.91 7.87 3.62
C TYR A 67 2.20 8.21 4.34
N ARG A 68 2.52 7.45 5.39
CA ARG A 68 3.80 7.51 6.09
C ARG A 68 4.66 6.34 5.68
N ILE A 69 5.92 6.60 5.31
CA ILE A 69 6.82 5.57 4.78
C ILE A 69 7.01 4.39 5.75
N PHE A 70 7.08 3.19 5.19
CA PHE A 70 7.48 2.01 5.95
C PHE A 70 9.00 2.00 6.15
N THR A 71 9.44 1.77 7.40
CA THR A 71 10.85 1.97 7.79
C THR A 71 11.53 0.69 8.29
N LYS A 72 10.88 -0.47 8.18
CA LYS A 72 11.51 -1.76 8.47
C LYS A 72 12.04 -2.37 7.17
N LYS A 73 12.70 -3.54 7.24
CA LYS A 73 13.21 -4.21 6.05
C LYS A 73 12.05 -4.51 5.08
N PHE A 74 12.16 -4.00 3.86
CA PHE A 74 11.19 -4.21 2.80
C PHE A 74 11.90 -4.88 1.62
N VAL A 75 11.44 -6.05 1.21
CA VAL A 75 12.01 -6.84 0.10
C VAL A 75 10.89 -7.15 -0.86
N HIS A 76 11.00 -6.73 -2.11
CA HIS A 76 9.86 -6.84 -3.04
C HIS A 76 10.31 -7.10 -4.48
N PRO A 77 10.70 -8.35 -4.80
CA PRO A 77 11.01 -8.76 -6.17
C PRO A 77 9.78 -8.98 -7.07
N SER A 78 8.58 -9.24 -6.52
CA SER A 78 7.40 -9.55 -7.34
C SER A 78 6.99 -8.39 -8.25
N GLU A 79 6.62 -8.69 -9.49
CA GLU A 79 6.24 -7.67 -10.48
C GLU A 79 4.74 -7.50 -10.63
N ARG A 80 4.01 -8.62 -10.69
CA ARG A 80 2.57 -8.60 -10.96
C ARG A 80 1.77 -8.26 -9.71
N TYR A 81 2.11 -8.92 -8.60
CA TYR A 81 1.51 -8.64 -7.30
C TYR A 81 2.39 -7.66 -6.52
N ILE A 82 1.84 -6.49 -6.22
CA ILE A 82 2.51 -5.44 -5.48
C ILE A 82 1.74 -5.19 -4.20
N ALA A 83 2.37 -5.37 -3.04
CA ALA A 83 1.81 -4.98 -1.76
C ALA A 83 2.70 -3.95 -1.05
N ILE A 84 2.09 -2.90 -0.54
CA ILE A 84 2.73 -1.79 0.16
C ILE A 84 2.04 -1.63 1.51
N THR A 85 2.80 -1.46 2.57
CA THR A 85 2.28 -1.01 3.87
C THR A 85 2.88 0.33 4.26
N GLY A 86 2.30 0.98 5.26
CA GLY A 86 2.77 2.25 5.79
C GLY A 86 3.43 2.09 7.16
N TRP A 87 3.84 3.21 7.73
CA TRP A 87 4.46 3.28 9.05
C TRP A 87 3.64 2.52 10.11
N GLY A 88 2.33 2.74 10.22
CA GLY A 88 1.53 2.09 11.27
C GLY A 88 1.38 0.57 11.12
N VAL A 89 1.68 0.00 9.94
CA VAL A 89 1.38 -1.40 9.60
C VAL A 89 -0.07 -1.79 9.90
N GLY A 90 -1.01 -0.85 9.71
CA GLY A 90 -2.45 -1.05 9.98
C GLY A 90 -3.23 -1.63 8.80
N GLY A 91 -2.57 -1.89 7.68
CA GLY A 91 -3.18 -2.37 6.45
C GLY A 91 -2.24 -2.24 5.26
N PHE A 92 -2.73 -2.61 4.09
CA PHE A 92 -1.93 -2.69 2.87
C PHE A 92 -2.66 -2.07 1.68
N ARG A 93 -1.88 -1.50 0.78
CA ARG A 93 -2.29 -1.21 -0.60
C ARG A 93 -1.75 -2.30 -1.48
N VAL A 94 -2.64 -2.92 -2.25
CA VAL A 94 -2.32 -4.08 -3.07
C VAL A 94 -2.73 -3.83 -4.51
N SER A 95 -1.86 -4.20 -5.43
CA SER A 95 -2.14 -4.30 -6.85
C SER A 95 -1.90 -5.73 -7.32
N LYS A 96 -2.76 -6.22 -8.20
CA LYS A 96 -2.68 -7.55 -8.83
C LYS A 96 -2.39 -7.49 -10.34
N ASP A 97 -2.15 -6.28 -10.84
CA ASP A 97 -2.08 -5.93 -12.24
C ASP A 97 -0.90 -5.00 -12.55
N TYR A 98 0.26 -5.28 -11.93
CA TYR A 98 1.54 -4.56 -12.13
C TYR A 98 1.53 -3.10 -11.64
N GLY A 99 0.65 -2.76 -10.72
CA GLY A 99 0.50 -1.40 -10.18
C GLY A 99 -0.47 -0.53 -10.97
N LYS A 100 -1.31 -1.08 -11.85
CA LYS A 100 -2.30 -0.27 -12.60
C LYS A 100 -3.47 0.12 -11.72
N THR A 101 -4.00 -0.82 -10.94
CA THR A 101 -5.09 -0.58 -10.00
C THR A 101 -4.69 -1.00 -8.59
N TRP A 102 -5.30 -0.35 -7.60
CA TRP A 102 -4.99 -0.52 -6.19
C TRP A 102 -6.25 -0.81 -5.40
N GLN A 103 -6.13 -1.72 -4.43
CA GLN A 103 -7.16 -2.03 -3.47
C GLN A 103 -6.58 -2.12 -2.06
N VAL A 104 -7.49 -2.12 -1.09
CA VAL A 104 -7.14 -2.21 0.32
C VAL A 104 -7.17 -3.67 0.74
N ALA A 105 -6.06 -4.16 1.30
CA ALA A 105 -6.03 -5.40 2.05
C ALA A 105 -5.86 -5.10 3.54
N GLN A 106 -6.48 -5.91 4.38
CA GLN A 106 -6.50 -5.76 5.83
C GLN A 106 -6.04 -7.06 6.50
N PHE A 107 -5.80 -7.01 7.81
CA PHE A 107 -5.60 -8.25 8.56
C PHE A 107 -6.92 -9.01 8.69
N SER A 108 -6.84 -10.32 8.57
CA SER A 108 -7.98 -11.23 8.73
C SER A 108 -8.67 -10.97 10.07
N PRO A 109 -10.02 -10.90 10.12
CA PRO A 109 -10.73 -10.76 11.38
C PRO A 109 -10.41 -11.92 12.33
N GLY A 110 -10.07 -11.60 13.58
CA GLY A 110 -9.72 -12.60 14.60
C GLY A 110 -8.58 -12.12 15.50
N GLY A 111 -8.43 -12.73 16.68
CA GLY A 111 -7.30 -12.45 17.58
C GLY A 111 -6.05 -13.18 17.10
N ASN A 112 -5.28 -12.56 16.20
CA ASN A 112 -4.02 -13.10 15.69
C ASN A 112 -2.83 -12.79 16.63
N GLU A 113 -3.04 -11.84 17.56
CA GLU A 113 -2.07 -11.45 18.57
C GLU A 113 -2.51 -11.84 19.99
N PRO A 114 -1.56 -12.01 20.94
CA PRO A 114 -1.86 -12.38 22.33
C PRO A 114 -2.77 -11.40 23.08
N ASN A 115 -2.84 -10.14 22.64
CA ASN A 115 -3.72 -9.12 23.20
C ASN A 115 -5.11 -9.11 22.55
N GLY A 116 -5.43 -10.09 21.70
CA GLY A 116 -6.70 -10.22 20.99
C GLY A 116 -6.85 -9.32 19.76
N MET A 117 -5.83 -8.54 19.39
CA MET A 117 -5.85 -7.77 18.14
C MET A 117 -5.62 -8.68 16.93
N ASN A 118 -6.09 -8.24 15.77
CA ASN A 118 -5.87 -8.93 14.50
C ASN A 118 -4.54 -8.58 13.82
N SER A 119 -3.94 -7.45 14.21
CA SER A 119 -2.74 -6.89 13.59
C SER A 119 -1.62 -6.80 14.61
N PRO A 120 -0.36 -6.99 14.17
CA PRO A 120 0.77 -6.95 15.07
C PRO A 120 1.06 -5.52 15.53
N PRO A 121 1.58 -5.36 16.77
CA PRO A 121 2.20 -4.10 17.15
C PRO A 121 3.32 -3.72 16.17
N ARG A 122 3.37 -2.45 15.74
CA ARG A 122 4.42 -1.95 14.82
C ARG A 122 5.84 -2.32 15.28
N ASP A 123 6.09 -2.24 16.58
CA ASP A 123 7.41 -2.50 17.16
C ASP A 123 7.82 -3.97 17.13
N ASP A 124 6.88 -4.88 16.88
CA ASP A 124 7.14 -6.30 16.67
C ASP A 124 7.39 -6.66 15.21
N VAL A 125 7.13 -5.75 14.26
CA VAL A 125 7.39 -5.98 12.83
C VAL A 125 8.89 -5.94 12.54
N ILE A 126 9.38 -7.01 11.91
CA ILE A 126 10.77 -7.20 11.52
C ILE A 126 10.96 -6.84 10.05
N SER A 127 10.12 -7.40 9.17
CA SER A 127 10.23 -7.19 7.74
C SER A 127 8.92 -7.43 7.00
N PHE A 128 8.79 -6.81 5.84
CA PHE A 128 7.75 -7.13 4.87
C PHE A 128 8.42 -7.62 3.58
N THR A 129 8.07 -8.82 3.15
CA THR A 129 8.62 -9.44 1.93
C THR A 129 7.48 -9.76 0.97
N VAL A 130 7.62 -9.39 -0.31
CA VAL A 130 6.67 -9.74 -1.36
C VAL A 130 7.39 -10.52 -2.45
N VAL A 131 7.19 -11.83 -2.48
CA VAL A 131 7.91 -12.75 -3.37
C VAL A 131 6.96 -13.81 -3.91
N ASN A 132 7.21 -14.29 -5.12
CA ASN A 132 6.36 -15.28 -5.81
C ASN A 132 4.89 -14.86 -5.82
N ASP A 133 4.67 -13.56 -6.01
CA ASP A 133 3.36 -12.95 -5.91
C ASP A 133 2.63 -13.31 -4.61
N GLN A 134 3.25 -13.15 -3.45
CA GLN A 134 2.56 -13.26 -2.15
C GLN A 134 3.26 -12.36 -1.12
N GLY A 135 2.48 -11.73 -0.24
CA GLY A 135 2.99 -10.86 0.82
C GLY A 135 3.24 -11.63 2.12
N PHE A 136 4.36 -11.35 2.78
CA PHE A 136 4.79 -11.98 4.02
C PHE A 136 5.27 -10.91 5.00
N LEU A 137 4.50 -10.65 6.06
CA LEU A 137 4.88 -9.73 7.13
C LEU A 137 5.41 -10.56 8.31
N GLN A 138 6.72 -10.54 8.49
CA GLN A 138 7.41 -11.22 9.58
C GLN A 138 7.43 -10.33 10.82
N THR A 139 7.03 -10.89 11.96
CA THR A 139 7.12 -10.25 13.26
C THR A 139 8.02 -11.06 14.19
N LYS A 140 8.23 -10.58 15.42
CA LYS A 140 8.97 -11.33 16.46
C LYS A 140 8.31 -12.66 16.84
N ARG A 141 7.03 -12.86 16.53
CA ARG A 141 6.22 -13.97 17.05
C ARG A 141 5.44 -14.72 15.98
N SER A 142 5.12 -14.06 14.88
CA SER A 142 4.19 -14.56 13.87
C SER A 142 4.71 -14.25 12.46
N LEU A 143 4.17 -14.98 11.50
CA LEU A 143 4.32 -14.71 10.08
C LEU A 143 2.93 -14.54 9.49
N TYR A 144 2.60 -13.31 9.12
CA TYR A 144 1.35 -13.02 8.41
C TYR A 144 1.57 -13.21 6.92
N MET A 145 0.62 -13.86 6.26
CA MET A 145 0.65 -14.17 4.84
C MET A 145 -0.56 -13.54 4.17
N SER A 146 -0.35 -12.84 3.05
CA SER A 146 -1.50 -12.46 2.21
C SER A 146 -2.21 -13.75 1.76
N SER A 147 -3.53 -13.67 1.55
CA SER A 147 -4.23 -14.68 0.77
C SER A 147 -3.49 -14.90 -0.55
N ARG A 148 -3.58 -16.11 -1.11
CA ARG A 148 -2.99 -16.35 -2.42
C ARG A 148 -3.63 -15.37 -3.40
N PRO A 149 -2.86 -14.45 -4.00
CA PRO A 149 -3.47 -13.32 -4.67
C PRO A 149 -4.03 -13.70 -6.03
N PHE A 150 -3.57 -14.80 -6.61
CA PHE A 150 -4.18 -15.37 -7.78
C PHE A 150 -4.90 -16.64 -7.40
N ASP A 151 -6.16 -16.71 -7.84
CA ASP A 151 -6.95 -17.93 -7.70
C ASP A 151 -6.22 -19.08 -8.38
N ASP A 152 -6.32 -20.26 -7.78
CA ASP A 152 -5.84 -21.47 -8.41
C ASP A 152 -6.56 -21.62 -9.76
N PRO A 153 -5.86 -21.71 -10.91
CA PRO A 153 -6.51 -21.84 -12.21
C PRO A 153 -7.48 -23.03 -12.30
N ARG A 154 -7.28 -24.05 -11.44
CA ARG A 154 -8.18 -25.19 -11.33
C ARG A 154 -9.52 -24.82 -10.67
N LEU A 155 -9.53 -23.78 -9.84
CA LEU A 155 -10.69 -23.29 -9.10
C LEU A 155 -11.36 -22.08 -9.76
N LEU A 156 -10.78 -21.51 -10.80
CA LEU A 156 -11.44 -20.49 -11.64
C LEU A 156 -12.63 -21.08 -12.41
N PRO A 157 -13.64 -20.28 -12.81
CA PRO A 157 -14.72 -20.75 -13.68
C PRO A 157 -14.18 -21.45 -14.93
N GLY A 158 -14.62 -22.68 -15.19
CA GLY A 158 -14.11 -23.53 -16.29
C GLY A 158 -12.84 -24.32 -15.96
N GLY A 159 -12.29 -24.19 -14.75
CA GLY A 159 -11.17 -24.98 -14.26
C GLY A 159 -11.52 -26.45 -13.98
N LYS A 160 -10.50 -27.28 -13.78
CA LYS A 160 -10.65 -28.74 -13.57
C LYS A 160 -11.05 -29.16 -12.14
N GLY A 161 -11.13 -28.22 -11.20
CA GLY A 161 -11.28 -28.51 -9.78
C GLY A 161 -10.03 -29.15 -9.15
N ILE A 162 -10.11 -29.45 -7.86
CA ILE A 162 -9.06 -30.14 -7.10
C ILE A 162 -9.66 -31.38 -6.45
N HIS A 163 -9.21 -32.55 -6.91
CA HIS A 163 -9.41 -33.80 -6.20
C HIS A 163 -8.36 -33.91 -5.09
N TYR A 164 -8.78 -34.27 -3.88
CA TYR A 164 -7.89 -34.51 -2.75
C TYR A 164 -8.22 -35.80 -2.03
N GLU A 165 -7.20 -36.40 -1.44
CA GLU A 165 -7.27 -37.54 -0.53
C GLU A 165 -6.49 -37.18 0.73
N LEU A 166 -7.15 -37.26 1.88
CA LEU A 166 -6.55 -37.05 3.18
C LEU A 166 -5.85 -38.33 3.65
N GLN A 167 -4.94 -38.20 4.62
CA GLN A 167 -4.16 -39.35 5.12
C GLN A 167 -5.01 -40.44 5.77
N ASP A 168 -6.22 -40.11 6.22
CA ASP A 168 -7.22 -41.05 6.75
C ASP A 168 -8.10 -41.69 5.66
N GLY A 169 -7.79 -41.45 4.38
CA GLY A 169 -8.49 -41.99 3.22
C GLY A 169 -9.75 -41.21 2.83
N VAL A 170 -10.06 -40.10 3.51
CA VAL A 170 -11.19 -39.24 3.12
C VAL A 170 -10.86 -38.55 1.80
N GLN A 171 -11.71 -38.79 0.79
CA GLN A 171 -11.59 -38.17 -0.52
C GLN A 171 -12.63 -37.07 -0.72
N GLY A 172 -12.30 -36.08 -1.55
CA GLY A 172 -13.25 -35.03 -1.93
C GLY A 172 -12.81 -34.24 -3.15
N ASP A 173 -13.76 -33.48 -3.69
CA ASP A 173 -13.56 -32.62 -4.85
C ASP A 173 -13.92 -31.17 -4.53
N ILE A 174 -12.98 -30.26 -4.75
CA ILE A 174 -13.24 -28.82 -4.78
C ILE A 174 -13.55 -28.44 -6.23
N LYS A 175 -14.81 -28.08 -6.49
CA LYS A 175 -15.26 -27.71 -7.83
C LYS A 175 -14.70 -26.36 -8.27
N ALA A 176 -14.53 -26.19 -9.57
CA ALA A 176 -14.27 -24.87 -10.14
C ALA A 176 -15.40 -23.88 -9.80
N GLY A 177 -15.04 -22.61 -9.56
CA GLY A 177 -15.95 -21.52 -9.23
C GLY A 177 -16.32 -21.41 -7.74
N THR A 178 -15.84 -22.28 -6.85
CA THR A 178 -16.14 -22.22 -5.41
C THR A 178 -15.05 -21.52 -4.58
N GLY A 179 -13.95 -21.11 -5.21
CA GLY A 179 -12.68 -20.80 -4.54
C GLY A 179 -12.41 -19.35 -4.14
N ALA A 180 -13.37 -18.41 -4.24
CA ALA A 180 -13.07 -16.99 -4.02
C ALA A 180 -13.92 -16.37 -2.89
N GLY A 181 -13.35 -16.29 -1.69
CA GLY A 181 -13.78 -15.31 -0.70
C GLY A 181 -13.37 -13.91 -1.17
N HIS A 182 -14.34 -13.03 -1.34
CA HIS A 182 -14.23 -11.70 -1.97
C HIS A 182 -13.34 -10.66 -1.25
N GLY A 183 -12.47 -11.05 -0.31
CA GLY A 183 -11.62 -10.13 0.45
C GLY A 183 -10.14 -10.47 0.34
N GLU A 184 -9.30 -9.44 0.17
CA GLU A 184 -7.86 -9.57 0.35
C GLU A 184 -7.49 -9.44 1.82
N TRP A 185 -6.89 -10.49 2.37
CA TRP A 185 -6.55 -10.57 3.78
C TRP A 185 -5.09 -10.93 3.97
N PHE A 186 -4.49 -10.37 5.01
CA PHE A 186 -3.28 -10.89 5.62
C PHE A 186 -3.68 -11.74 6.82
N ILE A 187 -3.37 -13.02 6.76
CA ILE A 187 -3.75 -14.06 7.72
C ILE A 187 -2.53 -14.43 8.54
#